data_AF-A0A4Q3YQ42-F1
#
_entry.id   AF-A0A4Q3YQ42-F1
#
_cell.length_a   1.000
_cell.length_b   1.000
_cell.length_c   1.000
_cell.angle_alpha   90.00
_cell.angle_beta   90.00
_cell.angle_gamma   90.00
#
_symmetry.space_group_name_H-M   'P 1'
#
loop_
_entity.id
_entity.type
_entity.pdbx_description
1 polymer ?
#
loop_
_entity_poly.entity_id
_entity_poly.type
_entity_poly.pdbx_seq_one_letter_code
_entity_poly.pdbx_strand_id
1 'polypeptide(L)'
;MIEMNIQLYWGPKAEELETLVLKAIEHLAEMKGLGPPFETWVRPGKSRKIALAGPVINPTDPEEVRMLFLKGRNWTDFPPRTVIPELGYHFGLWNRAFGDVDATFSIRCGVNSEFLSQDAQNLLNLRAAAREGLPSDDAAINQVFLRFADVWKPQSGRAWIKRMAAEHTVAAL
;
A
#
# COMPACT_ATOMS: atom_id res chain seq x y z
N MET A 1 1.53 -21.97 6.92
CA MET A 1 1.85 -20.55 6.60
C MET A 1 0.53 -19.81 6.50
N ILE A 2 0.42 -18.66 7.16
CA ILE A 2 -0.74 -17.77 7.10
C ILE A 2 -0.37 -16.61 6.19
N GLU A 3 -1.27 -16.25 5.29
CA GLU A 3 -1.14 -15.06 4.45
C GLU A 3 -2.36 -14.17 4.67
N MET A 4 -2.14 -12.91 5.03
CA MET A 4 -3.14 -11.88 5.15
C MET A 4 -3.06 -10.98 3.91
N ASN A 5 -4.20 -10.68 3.32
CA ASN A 5 -4.31 -9.76 2.19
C ASN A 5 -5.39 -8.73 2.47
N ILE A 6 -5.12 -7.48 2.12
CA ILE A 6 -6.08 -6.38 2.10
C ILE A 6 -5.95 -5.67 0.76
N GLN A 7 -7.07 -5.55 0.05
CA GLN A 7 -7.16 -4.84 -1.21
C GLN A 7 -8.30 -3.84 -1.18
N LEU A 8 -8.05 -2.62 -1.62
CA LEU A 8 -9.05 -1.56 -1.76
C LEU A 8 -8.98 -0.99 -3.18
N TYR A 9 -10.13 -0.66 -3.75
CA TYR A 9 -10.26 -0.14 -5.10
C TYR A 9 -11.20 1.07 -5.14
N TRP A 10 -10.82 2.07 -5.92
CA TRP A 10 -11.70 3.18 -6.23
C TRP A 10 -11.44 3.75 -7.62
N GLY A 11 -12.49 4.36 -8.14
CA GLY A 11 -12.52 5.08 -9.40
C GLY A 11 -11.69 6.35 -9.41
N PRO A 12 -11.86 7.17 -10.46
CA PRO A 12 -11.10 8.40 -10.65
C PRO A 12 -11.30 9.36 -9.47
N LYS A 13 -10.20 9.85 -8.92
CA LYS A 13 -10.20 10.81 -7.82
C LYS A 13 -8.90 11.60 -7.83
N ALA A 14 -8.94 12.77 -8.46
CA ALA A 14 -7.83 13.71 -8.39
C ALA A 14 -7.73 14.27 -6.97
N GLU A 15 -6.55 14.21 -6.39
CA GLU A 15 -6.25 14.75 -5.07
C GLU A 15 -4.88 15.43 -5.13
N GLU A 16 -4.73 16.54 -4.42
CA GLU A 16 -3.46 17.24 -4.29
C GLU A 16 -2.42 16.36 -3.59
N LEU A 17 -1.15 16.53 -3.96
CA LEU A 17 -0.05 15.72 -3.40
C LEU A 17 0.00 15.78 -1.87
N GLU A 18 -0.22 16.96 -1.28
CA GLU A 18 -0.21 17.13 0.18
C GLU A 18 -1.28 16.30 0.88
N THR A 19 -2.49 16.25 0.31
CA THR A 19 -3.59 15.45 0.84
C THR A 19 -3.24 13.97 0.76
N LEU A 20 -2.65 13.52 -0.35
CA LEU A 20 -2.22 12.14 -0.52
C LEU A 20 -1.09 11.77 0.46
N VAL A 21 -0.15 12.68 0.72
CA VAL A 21 0.93 12.50 1.71
C VAL A 21 0.34 12.30 3.11
N LEU A 22 -0.58 13.15 3.55
CA LEU A 22 -1.21 13.02 4.87
C LEU A 22 -1.97 11.70 5.04
N LYS A 23 -2.76 11.32 4.03
CA LYS A 23 -3.49 10.03 4.02
C LYS A 23 -2.54 8.83 4.05
N ALA A 24 -1.42 8.92 3.33
CA ALA A 24 -0.41 7.86 3.34
C ALA A 24 0.28 7.74 4.71
N ILE A 25 0.60 8.85 5.37
CA ILE A 25 1.17 8.82 6.74
C ILE A 25 0.20 8.17 7.72
N GLU A 26 -1.07 8.58 7.69
CA GLU A 26 -2.12 8.00 8.53
C GLU A 26 -2.25 6.49 8.29
N HIS A 27 -2.30 6.07 7.02
CA HIS A 27 -2.35 4.67 6.65
C HIS A 27 -1.12 3.86 7.09
N LEU A 28 0.09 4.40 6.90
CA LEU A 28 1.33 3.74 7.32
C LEU A 28 1.44 3.62 8.84
N ALA A 29 0.92 4.60 9.59
CA ALA A 29 0.82 4.54 11.04
C ALA A 29 -0.14 3.43 11.51
N GLU A 30 -1.29 3.28 10.84
CA GLU A 30 -2.22 2.18 11.09
C GLU A 30 -1.61 0.81 10.80
N MET A 31 -0.84 0.69 9.71
CA MET A 31 -0.11 -0.54 9.41
C MET A 31 0.87 -0.93 10.51
N LYS A 32 1.61 0.03 11.10
CA LYS A 32 2.52 -0.25 12.22
C LYS A 32 1.80 -0.90 13.41
N GLY A 33 0.52 -0.57 13.63
CA GLY A 33 -0.32 -1.15 14.68
C GLY A 33 -0.67 -2.63 14.49
N LEU A 34 -0.44 -3.21 13.30
CA LEU A 34 -0.73 -4.61 12.99
C LEU A 34 0.28 -5.60 13.60
N GLY A 35 1.41 -5.11 14.12
CA GLY A 35 2.40 -5.92 14.83
C GLY A 35 3.80 -5.90 14.20
N PRO A 36 4.72 -6.72 14.72
CA PRO A 36 6.15 -6.68 14.40
C PRO A 36 6.49 -6.70 12.90
N PRO A 37 5.79 -7.48 12.03
CA PRO A 37 6.08 -7.49 10.60
C PRO A 37 5.93 -6.14 9.90
N PHE A 38 5.20 -5.18 10.48
CA PHE A 38 4.83 -3.92 9.85
C PHE A 38 5.55 -2.70 10.45
N GLU A 39 6.50 -2.92 11.37
CA GLU A 39 7.21 -1.82 12.04
C GLU A 39 8.25 -1.13 11.16
N THR A 40 8.87 -1.88 10.23
CA THR A 40 9.99 -1.40 9.42
C THR A 40 9.72 -1.64 7.95
N TRP A 41 9.80 -0.57 7.17
CA TRP A 41 9.61 -0.58 5.72
C TRP A 41 10.85 -0.09 5.00
N VAL A 42 11.12 -0.67 3.84
CA VAL A 42 12.18 -0.29 2.91
C VAL A 42 11.60 -0.16 1.50
N ARG A 43 12.31 0.55 0.63
CA ARG A 43 11.92 0.62 -0.79
C ARG A 43 12.20 -0.72 -1.48
N PRO A 44 11.30 -1.16 -2.38
CA PRO A 44 11.58 -2.28 -3.27
C PRO A 44 12.84 -2.01 -4.09
N GLY A 45 13.67 -3.04 -4.24
CA GLY A 45 14.88 -3.00 -5.05
C GLY A 45 14.80 -3.98 -6.22
N LYS A 46 15.79 -3.94 -7.11
CA LYS A 46 15.92 -4.94 -8.19
C LYS A 46 16.08 -6.38 -7.68
N SER A 47 16.50 -6.53 -6.42
CA SER A 47 16.55 -7.81 -5.73
C SER A 47 16.21 -7.62 -4.26
N ARG A 48 15.79 -8.72 -3.63
CA ARG A 48 15.54 -8.80 -2.19
C ARG A 48 16.75 -8.38 -1.35
N LYS A 49 17.95 -8.83 -1.71
CA LYS A 49 19.19 -8.46 -1.02
C LYS A 49 19.43 -6.94 -1.03
N ILE A 50 19.19 -6.31 -2.18
CA ILE A 50 19.37 -4.85 -2.33
C ILE A 50 18.32 -4.10 -1.51
N ALA A 51 17.07 -4.53 -1.54
CA ALA A 51 15.99 -3.89 -0.80
C ALA A 51 16.24 -3.92 0.71
N LEU A 52 16.61 -5.08 1.27
CA LEU A 52 16.84 -5.26 2.71
C LEU A 52 18.06 -4.48 3.22
N ALA A 53 19.05 -4.24 2.36
CA ALA A 53 20.20 -3.37 2.65
C ALA A 53 19.90 -1.87 2.49
N GLY A 54 18.72 -1.52 1.96
CA GLY A 54 18.31 -0.14 1.76
C GLY A 54 17.99 0.60 3.07
N PRO A 55 17.89 1.94 3.01
CA PRO A 55 17.47 2.74 4.14
C PRO A 55 16.02 2.41 4.52
N VAL A 56 15.74 2.47 5.83
CA VAL A 56 14.38 2.38 6.36
C VAL A 56 13.64 3.65 6.02
N ILE A 57 12.41 3.51 5.57
CA ILE A 57 11.47 4.60 5.39
C ILE A 57 10.91 4.99 6.76
N ASN A 58 10.96 6.26 7.10
CA ASN A 58 10.23 6.81 8.23
C ASN A 58 8.76 7.07 7.81
N PRO A 59 7.79 6.27 8.26
CA PRO A 59 6.40 6.38 7.83
C PRO A 59 5.69 7.65 8.33
N THR A 60 6.30 8.37 9.29
CA THR A 60 5.74 9.60 9.86
C THR A 60 6.42 10.87 9.37
N ASP A 61 7.43 10.77 8.49
CA ASP A 61 8.08 11.93 7.89
C ASP A 61 7.36 12.32 6.58
N PRO A 62 6.69 13.49 6.54
CA PRO A 62 5.97 13.92 5.35
C PRO A 62 6.86 14.09 4.12
N GLU A 63 8.10 14.55 4.29
CA GLU A 63 8.99 14.77 3.15
C GLU A 63 9.47 13.45 2.55
N GLU A 64 9.71 12.44 3.39
CA GLU A 64 10.06 11.11 2.90
C GLU A 64 8.90 10.45 2.12
N VAL A 65 7.66 10.58 2.62
CA VAL A 65 6.44 10.11 1.96
C VAL A 65 6.16 10.89 0.68
N ARG A 66 6.30 12.23 0.69
CA ARG A 66 6.23 13.07 -0.51
C ARG A 66 7.21 12.58 -1.58
N MET A 67 8.45 12.30 -1.20
CA MET A 67 9.47 11.81 -2.12
C MET A 67 9.20 10.40 -2.64
N LEU A 68 8.40 9.57 -1.96
CA LEU A 68 7.90 8.31 -2.52
C LEU A 68 6.94 8.59 -3.68
N PHE A 69 5.93 9.44 -3.46
CA PHE A 69 4.95 9.79 -4.49
C PHE A 69 5.59 10.48 -5.70
N LEU A 70 6.44 11.49 -5.49
CA LEU A 70 7.07 12.23 -6.59
C LEU A 70 7.91 11.34 -7.52
N LYS A 71 8.50 10.27 -6.98
CA LYS A 71 9.28 9.29 -7.74
C LYS A 71 8.42 8.30 -8.51
N GLY A 72 7.22 8.00 -8.04
CA GLY A 72 6.25 7.17 -8.76
C GLY A 72 5.22 7.98 -9.55
N ARG A 73 5.59 9.17 -10.03
CA ARG A 73 4.81 9.82 -11.09
C ARG A 73 5.02 9.09 -12.40
N ASN A 74 3.98 9.07 -13.23
CA ASN A 74 4.10 8.59 -14.60
C ASN A 74 4.63 9.71 -15.51
N TRP A 75 5.43 9.32 -16.48
CA TRP A 75 6.09 10.24 -17.40
C TRP A 75 5.86 9.76 -18.83
N THR A 76 5.85 10.69 -19.78
CA THR A 76 5.86 10.35 -21.20
C THR A 76 7.11 9.55 -21.57
N ASP A 77 6.99 8.72 -22.60
CA ASP A 77 8.07 7.87 -23.08
C ASP A 77 9.08 8.62 -23.96
N PHE A 78 8.64 9.70 -24.61
CA PHE A 78 9.44 10.45 -25.58
C PHE A 78 10.06 11.72 -24.97
N PRO A 79 11.30 12.08 -25.34
CA PRO A 79 11.92 13.34 -24.94
C PRO A 79 11.25 14.60 -25.56
N PRO A 80 11.16 15.73 -24.83
CA PRO A 80 11.44 15.84 -23.39
C PRO A 80 10.35 15.14 -22.58
N ARG A 81 10.77 14.32 -21.60
CA ARG A 81 9.83 13.59 -20.75
C ARG A 81 9.08 14.59 -19.86
N THR A 82 7.77 14.52 -19.90
CA THR A 82 6.87 15.33 -19.07
C THR A 82 6.07 14.42 -18.15
N VAL A 83 5.69 14.93 -16.98
CA VAL A 83 4.78 14.21 -16.07
C VAL A 83 3.40 14.12 -16.74
N ILE A 84 2.71 13.00 -16.52
CA ILE A 84 1.32 12.76 -16.95
C ILE A 84 0.42 12.87 -15.69
N PRO A 85 -0.15 14.05 -15.39
CA PRO A 85 -0.83 14.29 -14.10
C PRO A 85 -2.05 13.38 -13.87
N GLU A 86 -2.80 13.06 -14.92
CA GLU A 86 -4.00 12.23 -14.85
C GLU A 86 -3.73 10.78 -14.41
N LEU A 87 -2.48 10.34 -14.49
CA LEU A 87 -2.03 9.01 -14.03
C LEU A 87 -1.58 9.01 -12.56
N GLY A 88 -1.77 10.12 -11.85
CA GLY A 88 -1.58 10.24 -10.41
C GLY A 88 -0.19 9.82 -9.92
N TYR A 89 -0.18 9.21 -8.75
CA TYR A 89 1.03 8.81 -8.03
C TYR A 89 0.94 7.35 -7.60
N HIS A 90 2.09 6.70 -7.48
CA HIS A 90 2.16 5.38 -6.87
C HIS A 90 3.46 5.20 -6.09
N PHE A 91 3.45 4.30 -5.12
CA PHE A 91 4.69 3.74 -4.57
C PHE A 91 4.42 2.36 -3.99
N GLY A 92 5.50 1.61 -3.75
CA GLY A 92 5.46 0.36 -3.03
C GLY A 92 6.54 0.31 -1.96
N LEU A 93 6.31 -0.53 -0.95
CA LEU A 93 7.20 -0.77 0.18
C LEU A 93 7.27 -2.27 0.44
N TRP A 94 8.46 -2.72 0.85
CA TRP A 94 8.69 -4.06 1.38
C TRP A 94 9.00 -3.93 2.85
N ASN A 95 8.48 -4.82 3.68
CA ASN A 95 8.91 -4.83 5.06
C ASN A 95 10.35 -5.35 5.18
N ARG A 96 10.96 -5.08 6.33
CA ARG A 96 12.24 -5.67 6.72
C ARG A 96 12.08 -6.32 8.10
N ALA A 97 11.27 -7.37 8.15
CA ALA A 97 11.03 -8.14 9.36
C ALA A 97 11.81 -9.47 9.28
N PHE A 98 12.38 -9.89 10.41
CA PHE A 98 13.01 -11.22 10.55
C PHE A 98 14.07 -11.59 9.48
N GLY A 99 14.71 -10.59 8.84
CA GLY A 99 15.69 -10.81 7.77
C GLY A 99 15.08 -11.21 6.40
N ASP A 100 13.75 -11.09 6.25
CA ASP A 100 12.99 -11.43 5.06
C ASP A 100 12.07 -10.26 4.63
N VAL A 101 11.49 -10.36 3.44
CA VAL A 101 10.34 -9.60 2.96
C VAL A 101 9.11 -10.49 3.12
N ASP A 102 8.49 -10.41 4.29
CA ASP A 102 7.26 -11.11 4.64
C ASP A 102 6.01 -10.30 4.28
N ALA A 103 6.14 -9.00 4.05
CA ALA A 103 5.01 -8.13 3.70
C ALA A 103 5.38 -7.14 2.60
N THR A 104 4.42 -6.90 1.71
CA THR A 104 4.50 -5.92 0.65
C THR A 104 3.27 -5.02 0.68
N PHE A 105 3.53 -3.74 0.53
CA PHE A 105 2.52 -2.70 0.42
C PHE A 105 2.69 -1.99 -0.91
N SER A 106 1.59 -1.65 -1.56
CA SER A 106 1.61 -0.78 -2.74
C SER A 106 0.33 0.03 -2.81
N ILE A 107 0.46 1.26 -3.27
CA ILE A 107 -0.66 2.15 -3.50
C ILE A 107 -0.50 2.89 -4.82
N ARG A 108 -1.62 3.05 -5.52
CA ARG A 108 -1.81 3.95 -6.64
C ARG A 108 -2.99 4.85 -6.31
N CYS A 109 -2.78 6.15 -6.30
CA CYS A 109 -3.77 7.14 -5.88
C CYS A 109 -3.65 8.43 -6.69
N GLY A 110 -4.69 9.28 -6.66
CA GLY A 110 -4.70 10.54 -7.42
C GLY A 110 -4.94 10.36 -8.92
N VAL A 111 -5.19 9.13 -9.39
CA VAL A 111 -5.48 8.85 -10.80
C VAL A 111 -6.87 9.38 -11.12
N ASN A 112 -6.96 10.14 -12.19
CA ASN A 112 -8.20 10.71 -12.72
C ASN A 112 -8.08 10.84 -14.24
N SER A 113 -8.20 9.72 -14.92
CA SER A 113 -8.11 9.62 -16.38
C SER A 113 -9.43 9.15 -16.96
N GLU A 114 -9.89 9.82 -18.01
CA GLU A 114 -11.07 9.38 -18.78
C GLU A 114 -10.80 8.11 -19.61
N PHE A 115 -9.53 7.75 -19.82
CA PHE A 115 -9.11 6.60 -20.63
C PHE A 115 -8.98 5.30 -19.83
N LEU A 116 -9.04 5.36 -18.50
CA LEU A 116 -8.90 4.20 -17.62
C LEU A 116 -10.27 3.77 -17.05
N SER A 117 -10.32 2.55 -16.49
CA SER A 117 -11.52 2.00 -15.86
C SER A 117 -12.10 2.94 -14.80
N GLN A 118 -13.43 3.07 -14.75
CA GLN A 118 -14.11 3.93 -13.77
C GLN A 118 -14.15 3.32 -12.36
N ASP A 119 -13.85 2.02 -12.20
CA ASP A 119 -14.07 1.31 -10.94
C ASP A 119 -12.77 1.05 -10.16
N ALA A 120 -11.62 1.02 -10.84
CA ALA A 120 -10.35 0.56 -10.25
C ALA A 120 -9.11 1.30 -10.79
N GLN A 121 -9.24 2.62 -10.97
CA GLN A 121 -8.11 3.48 -11.36
C GLN A 121 -7.08 3.63 -10.24
N ASN A 122 -7.57 3.69 -9.02
CA ASN A 122 -6.80 3.79 -7.82
C ASN A 122 -6.97 2.51 -7.00
N LEU A 123 -5.89 2.08 -6.37
CA LEU A 123 -5.88 0.83 -5.63
C LEU A 123 -4.85 0.85 -4.52
N LEU A 124 -5.09 0.01 -3.53
CA LEU A 124 -4.18 -0.27 -2.44
C LEU A 124 -4.10 -1.79 -2.28
N ASN A 125 -2.88 -2.32 -2.21
CA ASN A 125 -2.64 -3.72 -1.90
C ASN A 125 -1.70 -3.81 -0.71
N LEU A 126 -2.12 -4.54 0.32
CA LEU A 126 -1.26 -5.04 1.38
C LEU A 126 -1.32 -6.57 1.34
N ARG A 127 -0.15 -7.20 1.20
CA ARG A 127 0.02 -8.64 1.32
C ARG A 127 1.04 -8.91 2.41
N ALA A 128 0.74 -9.83 3.31
CA ALA A 128 1.68 -10.24 4.33
C ALA A 128 1.60 -11.75 4.56
N ALA A 129 2.72 -12.44 4.39
CA ALA A 129 2.92 -13.85 4.67
C ALA A 129 4.05 -13.97 5.68
N ALA A 130 3.74 -13.84 6.98
CA ALA A 130 4.74 -14.00 8.02
C ALA A 130 4.65 -15.39 8.65
N ARG A 131 5.80 -15.85 9.14
CA ARG A 131 5.90 -17.08 9.93
C ARG A 131 5.31 -16.90 11.32
N GLU A 132 5.42 -15.68 11.87
CA GLU A 132 4.96 -15.29 13.20
C GLU A 132 4.50 -13.81 13.21
N GLY A 133 3.68 -13.43 14.18
CA GLY A 133 3.34 -12.02 14.44
C GLY A 133 2.33 -11.39 13.48
N LEU A 134 1.75 -12.15 12.53
CA LEU A 134 0.54 -11.69 11.84
C LEU A 134 -0.67 -11.79 12.78
N PRO A 135 -1.58 -10.81 12.73
CA PRO A 135 -2.88 -10.97 13.36
C PRO A 135 -3.56 -12.23 12.82
N SER A 136 -3.98 -13.11 13.73
CA SER A 136 -4.79 -14.27 13.40
C SER A 136 -6.27 -14.08 13.78
N ASP A 137 -6.57 -12.97 14.45
CA ASP A 137 -7.89 -12.54 14.86
C ASP A 137 -8.58 -11.75 13.73
N ASP A 138 -9.70 -12.31 13.25
CA ASP A 138 -10.53 -11.71 12.22
C ASP A 138 -11.06 -10.33 12.65
N ALA A 139 -11.32 -10.11 13.95
CA ALA A 139 -11.82 -8.82 14.43
C ALA A 139 -10.75 -7.72 14.26
N ALA A 140 -9.50 -8.00 14.62
CA ALA A 140 -8.38 -7.07 14.43
C ALA A 140 -8.16 -6.74 12.95
N ILE A 141 -8.21 -7.74 12.08
CA ILE A 141 -8.04 -7.54 10.62
C ILE A 141 -9.20 -6.73 10.05
N ASN A 142 -10.44 -7.03 10.43
CA ASN A 142 -11.61 -6.27 10.02
C ASN A 142 -11.50 -4.80 10.47
N GLN A 143 -11.09 -4.55 11.72
CA GLN A 143 -10.91 -3.18 12.19
C GLN A 143 -9.85 -2.41 11.38
N VAL A 144 -8.74 -3.05 11.02
CA VAL A 144 -7.70 -2.39 10.21
C VAL A 144 -8.19 -2.15 8.79
N PHE A 145 -8.91 -3.12 8.21
CA PHE A 145 -9.58 -2.93 6.92
C PHE A 145 -10.51 -1.72 6.94
N LEU A 146 -11.34 -1.58 7.97
CA LEU A 146 -12.24 -0.44 8.13
C LEU A 146 -11.49 0.88 8.30
N ARG A 147 -10.38 0.91 9.05
CA ARG A 147 -9.54 2.13 9.17
C ARG A 147 -8.89 2.49 7.84
N PHE A 148 -8.41 1.52 7.06
CA PHE A 148 -7.91 1.80 5.71
C PHE A 148 -9.02 2.32 4.79
N ALA A 149 -10.22 1.74 4.88
CA ALA A 149 -11.37 2.21 4.13
C ALA A 149 -11.78 3.63 4.54
N ASP A 150 -11.63 3.99 5.82
CA ASP A 150 -11.94 5.34 6.30
C ASP A 150 -10.99 6.39 5.72
N VAL A 151 -9.69 6.08 5.64
CA VAL A 151 -8.68 6.96 5.02
C VAL A 151 -8.94 7.13 3.52
N TRP A 152 -9.08 6.03 2.79
CA TRP A 152 -9.07 6.07 1.32
C TRP A 152 -10.45 6.26 0.69
N LYS A 153 -11.53 6.01 1.44
CA LYS A 153 -12.93 6.02 0.97
C LYS A 153 -13.11 5.20 -0.31
N PRO A 154 -12.75 3.90 -0.31
CA PRO A 154 -12.82 3.07 -1.49
C PRO A 154 -14.28 2.76 -1.88
N GLN A 155 -14.48 2.35 -3.13
CA GLN A 155 -15.79 1.89 -3.62
C GLN A 155 -15.98 0.40 -3.40
N SER A 156 -14.91 -0.37 -3.46
CA SER A 156 -14.91 -1.80 -3.16
C SER A 156 -13.60 -2.21 -2.51
N GLY A 157 -13.60 -3.36 -1.84
CA GLY A 157 -12.40 -3.89 -1.23
C GLY A 157 -12.67 -5.17 -0.48
N ARG A 158 -11.60 -5.89 -0.16
CA ARG A 158 -11.66 -7.14 0.59
C ARG A 158 -10.43 -7.32 1.46
N ALA A 159 -10.64 -7.80 2.67
CA ALA A 159 -9.62 -8.41 3.51
C ALA A 159 -9.86 -9.91 3.61
N TRP A 160 -8.82 -10.71 3.44
CA TRP A 160 -8.92 -12.16 3.57
C TRP A 160 -7.64 -12.78 4.12
N ILE A 161 -7.80 -13.95 4.70
CA ILE A 161 -6.70 -14.77 5.21
C ILE A 161 -6.67 -16.06 4.41
N LYS A 162 -5.48 -16.47 3.98
CA LYS A 162 -5.22 -17.78 3.44
C LYS A 162 -4.45 -18.62 4.45
N ARG A 163 -5.00 -19.77 4.80
CA ARG A 163 -4.37 -20.78 5.66
C ARG A 163 -4.23 -22.06 4.83
N MET A 164 -3.00 -22.41 4.46
CA MET A 164 -2.76 -23.54 3.54
C MET A 164 -3.52 -23.37 2.21
N ALA A 165 -4.43 -24.29 1.88
CA ALA A 165 -5.27 -24.23 0.68
C ALA A 165 -6.60 -23.48 0.89
N ALA A 166 -6.98 -23.20 2.14
CA ALA A 166 -8.25 -22.54 2.45
C ALA A 166 -8.10 -21.02 2.47
N GLU A 167 -9.06 -20.33 1.86
CA GLU A 167 -9.20 -18.88 1.87
C GLU A 167 -10.47 -18.50 2.62
N HIS A 168 -10.36 -17.48 3.48
CA HIS A 168 -11.46 -17.00 4.31
C HIS A 168 -11.54 -15.47 4.22
N THR A 169 -12.68 -14.96 3.77
CA THR A 169 -12.95 -13.51 3.75
C THR A 169 -13.22 -13.03 5.17
N VAL A 170 -12.47 -12.03 5.61
CA VAL A 170 -12.66 -11.40 6.92
C VAL A 170 -13.55 -10.18 6.83
N ALA A 171 -13.37 -9.37 5.78
CA ALA A 171 -14.13 -8.15 5.56
C ALA A 171 -14.23 -7.84 4.05
N ALA A 172 -15.29 -7.13 3.67
CA ALA A 172 -15.48 -6.61 2.32
C ALA A 172 -16.36 -5.37 2.34
N LEU A 173 -16.27 -4.57 1.28
CA LEU A 173 -17.18 -3.46 0.96
C LEU A 173 -17.94 -3.78 -0.32
#